data_AF-A0A955IVV9-F1
#
_entry.id   AF-A0A955IVV9-F1
#
_cell.length_a   1.000
_cell.length_b   1.000
_cell.length_c   1.000
_cell.angle_alpha   90.00
_cell.angle_beta   90.00
_cell.angle_gamma   90.00
#
_symmetry.space_group_name_H-M   'P 1'
#
loop_
_entity.id
_entity.type
_entity.pdbx_description
1 polymer ?
#
loop_
_entity_poly.entity_id
_entity_poly.type
_entity_poly.pdbx_seq_one_letter_code
_entity_poly.pdbx_strand_id
1 'polypeptide(L)'
;MERNKISIKINNNFWRSIVVSAFLFGLFTVFNSQEALAATKTWSYGGVNTNWSTAGNWTPSGAPVDGDDIVISSEIGTMHGGNNDIAGLTINNLTLSGSEISGPDITATLEITGDIVNTGTHKTISLKTASTSLILADDVQMQGFSFGGDAGANINLNGHKLTIVDANPANNHMIFSFTPSITGNGQLVINAPNTTIMFFTANTYSGSTIITASKGVMPSTSGTSTGINMFGSSDITVGTDVRLSIDLTEVSTGATWSNNITLLGSGSEDFGTWTQDYYSLNFFEYPQTRPLVEISVPNITLSSNVRLNSGTNILVNLAGVQSNGFCAQYGYDGMFGDRFQNGPPACMVDDTPILGTVPGVPNAGALKNNTVFIAIAGLASVLLIGLGIRKGMVLAKAQK
;
A
#
# COMPACT_ATOMS: atom_id res chain seq x y z
N MET A 1 54.98 -4.38 -78.55
CA MET A 1 54.33 -4.29 -77.23
C MET A 1 53.13 -5.24 -77.25
N GLU A 2 53.37 -6.52 -76.98
CA GLU A 2 52.34 -7.58 -77.01
C GLU A 2 51.45 -7.47 -75.77
N ARG A 3 50.14 -7.26 -75.98
CA ARG A 3 49.16 -7.29 -74.89
C ARG A 3 48.73 -8.75 -74.65
N ASN A 4 49.29 -9.36 -73.61
CA ASN A 4 48.80 -10.63 -73.08
C ASN A 4 47.35 -10.48 -72.65
N LYS A 5 46.42 -11.10 -73.40
CA LYS A 5 45.02 -11.23 -73.01
C LYS A 5 44.91 -12.31 -71.94
N ILE A 6 44.80 -11.90 -70.68
CA ILE A 6 44.45 -12.79 -69.58
C ILE A 6 42.96 -13.14 -69.72
N SER A 7 42.67 -14.40 -70.01
CA SER A 7 41.29 -14.92 -70.10
C SER A 7 40.90 -15.51 -68.75
N ILE A 8 40.09 -14.79 -67.98
CA ILE A 8 39.55 -15.25 -66.70
C ILE A 8 38.34 -16.12 -67.00
N LYS A 9 38.48 -17.45 -66.84
CA LYS A 9 37.33 -18.38 -66.87
C LYS A 9 36.61 -18.30 -65.52
N ILE A 10 35.52 -17.55 -65.47
CA ILE A 10 34.65 -17.53 -64.30
C ILE A 10 33.88 -18.86 -64.25
N ASN A 11 34.03 -19.60 -63.16
CA ASN A 11 33.40 -20.90 -62.98
C ASN A 11 31.88 -20.74 -62.80
N ASN A 12 31.07 -21.45 -63.60
CA ASN A 12 29.61 -21.40 -63.53
C ASN A 12 29.04 -21.76 -62.14
N ASN A 13 29.81 -22.48 -61.31
CA ASN A 13 29.41 -22.80 -59.94
C ASN A 13 29.41 -21.56 -59.02
N PHE A 14 30.25 -20.56 -59.31
CA PHE A 14 30.33 -19.32 -58.53
C PHE A 14 29.03 -18.50 -58.63
N TRP A 15 28.46 -18.41 -59.83
CA TRP A 15 27.18 -17.73 -60.06
C TRP A 15 25.99 -18.45 -59.41
N ARG A 16 26.01 -19.78 -59.37
CA ARG A 16 24.96 -20.56 -58.70
C ARG A 16 24.95 -20.31 -57.19
N SER A 17 26.12 -20.24 -56.56
CA SER A 17 26.23 -19.91 -55.13
C SER A 17 25.74 -18.50 -54.82
N ILE A 18 26.07 -17.50 -55.66
CA ILE A 18 25.60 -16.12 -55.45
C ILE A 18 24.07 -16.03 -55.56
N VAL A 19 23.46 -16.69 -56.55
CA VAL A 19 22.00 -16.64 -56.74
C VAL A 19 21.26 -17.33 -55.59
N VAL A 20 21.75 -18.49 -55.13
CA VAL A 20 21.14 -19.21 -53.99
C VAL A 20 21.31 -18.42 -52.69
N SER A 21 22.48 -17.83 -52.44
CA SER A 21 22.69 -16.96 -51.27
C SER A 21 21.83 -15.70 -51.30
N ALA A 22 21.69 -15.04 -52.46
CA ALA A 22 20.82 -13.87 -52.60
C ALA A 22 19.33 -14.23 -52.40
N PHE A 23 18.89 -15.40 -52.86
CA PHE A 23 17.53 -15.89 -52.66
C PHE A 23 17.24 -16.21 -51.19
N LEU A 24 18.19 -16.86 -50.49
CA LEU A 24 18.08 -17.14 -49.06
C LEU A 24 18.12 -15.86 -48.20
N PHE A 25 18.97 -14.89 -48.56
CA PHE A 25 19.04 -13.60 -47.86
C PHE A 25 17.76 -12.78 -48.07
N GLY A 26 17.18 -12.82 -49.28
CA GLY A 26 15.88 -12.21 -49.57
C GLY A 26 14.70 -12.90 -48.86
N LEU A 27 14.79 -14.20 -48.58
CA LEU A 27 13.75 -14.92 -47.82
C LEU A 27 13.75 -14.52 -46.33
N PHE A 28 14.92 -14.16 -45.77
CA PHE A 28 15.05 -13.72 -44.38
C PHE A 28 14.49 -12.31 -44.12
N THR A 29 14.43 -11.43 -45.12
CA THR A 29 13.91 -10.06 -44.94
C THR A 29 12.39 -9.96 -45.05
N VAL A 30 11.69 -11.02 -45.48
CA VAL A 30 10.22 -11.04 -45.55
C VAL A 30 9.57 -11.38 -44.21
N PHE A 31 10.32 -11.91 -43.25
CA PHE A 31 9.90 -12.03 -41.86
C PHE A 31 10.13 -10.70 -41.12
N ASN A 32 9.62 -9.59 -41.66
CA ASN A 32 9.38 -8.43 -40.83
C ASN A 32 8.31 -8.86 -39.83
N SER A 33 8.68 -8.98 -38.56
CA SER A 33 7.70 -9.06 -37.48
C SER A 33 6.79 -7.85 -37.64
N GLN A 34 5.57 -8.06 -38.15
CA GLN A 34 4.55 -7.05 -37.99
C GLN A 34 4.42 -6.86 -36.49
N GLU A 35 4.73 -5.66 -36.01
CA GLU A 35 4.37 -5.27 -34.67
C GLU A 35 2.89 -5.56 -34.54
N ALA A 36 2.54 -6.52 -33.67
CA ALA A 36 1.16 -6.79 -33.36
C ALA A 36 0.61 -5.49 -32.78
N LEU A 37 -0.16 -4.77 -33.60
CA LEU A 37 -0.79 -3.55 -33.15
C LEU A 37 -1.71 -3.95 -32.00
N ALA A 38 -1.46 -3.37 -30.82
CA ALA A 38 -2.36 -3.41 -29.68
C ALA A 38 -3.80 -3.22 -30.17
N ALA A 39 -4.62 -4.25 -30.00
CA ALA A 39 -6.00 -4.23 -30.42
C ALA A 39 -6.91 -4.10 -29.20
N THR A 40 -8.09 -3.51 -29.39
CA THR A 40 -9.13 -3.57 -28.36
C THR A 40 -9.86 -4.91 -28.44
N LYS A 41 -9.77 -5.70 -27.38
CA LYS A 41 -10.46 -6.99 -27.20
C LYS A 41 -11.65 -6.81 -26.28
N THR A 42 -12.85 -6.97 -26.84
CA THR A 42 -14.10 -6.88 -26.07
C THR A 42 -14.59 -8.27 -25.69
N TRP A 43 -14.83 -8.48 -24.40
CA TRP A 43 -15.43 -9.70 -23.87
C TRP A 43 -16.88 -9.80 -24.34
N SER A 44 -17.19 -10.86 -25.08
CA SER A 44 -18.50 -11.09 -25.71
C SER A 44 -19.26 -12.28 -25.13
N TYR A 45 -18.62 -13.09 -24.28
CA TYR A 45 -19.18 -14.32 -23.72
C TYR A 45 -19.65 -15.34 -24.79
N GLY A 46 -19.20 -15.21 -26.04
CA GLY A 46 -19.68 -16.03 -27.16
C GLY A 46 -19.10 -17.45 -27.24
N GLY A 47 -18.13 -17.81 -26.40
CA GLY A 47 -17.41 -19.08 -26.48
C GLY A 47 -17.97 -20.19 -25.59
N VAL A 48 -17.28 -21.34 -25.62
CA VAL A 48 -17.69 -22.58 -24.95
C VAL A 48 -17.38 -22.61 -23.44
N ASN A 49 -16.59 -21.66 -22.95
CA ASN A 49 -16.12 -21.58 -21.57
C ASN A 49 -15.88 -20.10 -21.20
N THR A 50 -15.42 -19.84 -19.98
CA THR A 50 -15.17 -18.48 -19.48
C THR A 50 -13.70 -18.06 -19.51
N ASN A 51 -12.82 -18.77 -20.23
CA ASN A 51 -11.38 -18.49 -20.23
C ASN A 51 -10.99 -17.38 -21.22
N TRP A 52 -10.04 -16.53 -20.83
CA TRP A 52 -9.48 -15.49 -21.70
C TRP A 52 -8.70 -16.07 -22.88
N SER A 53 -8.07 -17.24 -22.72
CA SER A 53 -7.39 -17.96 -23.81
C SER A 53 -8.32 -18.45 -24.94
N THR A 54 -9.64 -18.48 -24.71
CA THR A 54 -10.61 -18.98 -25.70
C THR A 54 -11.00 -17.89 -26.68
N ALA A 55 -10.51 -18.00 -27.92
CA ALA A 55 -10.68 -17.00 -28.97
C ALA A 55 -12.14 -16.57 -29.23
N GLY A 56 -13.09 -17.51 -29.12
CA GLY A 56 -14.52 -17.24 -29.35
C GLY A 56 -15.20 -16.39 -28.27
N ASN A 57 -14.53 -16.12 -27.15
CA ASN A 57 -15.04 -15.22 -26.11
C ASN A 57 -14.79 -13.74 -26.42
N TRP A 58 -14.00 -13.43 -27.45
CA TRP A 58 -13.52 -12.08 -27.72
C TRP A 58 -14.02 -11.55 -29.07
N THR A 59 -14.25 -10.25 -29.12
CA THR A 59 -14.50 -9.51 -30.35
C THR A 59 -13.45 -8.40 -30.51
N PRO A 60 -12.72 -8.34 -31.64
CA PRO A 60 -12.69 -9.33 -32.72
C PRO A 60 -12.11 -10.68 -32.23
N SER A 61 -12.56 -11.78 -32.86
CA SER A 61 -12.17 -13.15 -32.49
C SER A 61 -10.66 -13.32 -32.37
N GLY A 62 -10.24 -14.03 -31.33
CA GLY A 62 -8.83 -14.25 -30.98
C GLY A 62 -8.59 -13.84 -29.53
N ALA A 63 -7.86 -14.68 -28.79
CA ALA A 63 -7.48 -14.37 -27.41
C ALA A 63 -6.68 -13.05 -27.35
N PRO A 64 -6.73 -12.33 -26.23
CA PRO A 64 -5.85 -11.19 -26.00
C PRO A 64 -4.38 -11.60 -26.07
N VAL A 65 -3.58 -10.69 -26.60
CA VAL A 65 -2.12 -10.78 -26.63
C VAL A 65 -1.51 -9.56 -25.94
N ASP A 66 -0.20 -9.59 -25.76
CA ASP A 66 0.50 -8.49 -25.09
C ASP A 66 0.28 -7.15 -25.80
N GLY A 67 -0.02 -6.13 -25.00
CA GLY A 67 -0.32 -4.77 -25.45
C GLY A 67 -1.79 -4.50 -25.76
N ASP A 68 -2.67 -5.51 -25.82
CA ASP A 68 -4.09 -5.31 -26.11
C ASP A 68 -4.79 -4.46 -25.02
N ASP A 69 -5.82 -3.71 -25.43
CA ASP A 69 -6.78 -3.08 -24.53
C ASP A 69 -7.94 -4.05 -24.27
N ILE A 70 -8.25 -4.30 -23.00
CA ILE A 70 -9.35 -5.20 -22.61
C ILE A 70 -10.59 -4.39 -22.26
N VAL A 71 -11.72 -4.74 -22.87
CA VAL A 71 -13.03 -4.19 -22.53
C VAL A 71 -13.95 -5.31 -22.09
N ILE A 72 -14.42 -5.26 -20.85
CA ILE A 72 -15.46 -6.14 -20.35
C ILE A 72 -16.72 -5.31 -20.19
N SER A 73 -17.67 -5.51 -21.09
CA SER A 73 -18.94 -4.79 -21.08
C SER A 73 -20.11 -5.74 -20.83
N SER A 74 -21.13 -5.27 -20.09
CA SER A 74 -22.43 -5.94 -20.05
C SER A 74 -23.49 -5.04 -20.65
N GLU A 75 -23.98 -5.42 -21.83
CA GLU A 75 -25.10 -4.74 -22.46
C GLU A 75 -26.44 -5.23 -21.89
N ILE A 76 -26.51 -6.49 -21.42
CA ILE A 76 -27.76 -7.12 -20.95
C ILE A 76 -27.46 -8.09 -19.79
N GLY A 77 -27.77 -7.68 -18.55
CA GLY A 77 -27.74 -8.53 -17.36
C GLY A 77 -26.38 -8.68 -16.67
N THR A 78 -26.34 -9.58 -15.69
CA THR A 78 -25.13 -9.90 -14.92
C THR A 78 -24.16 -10.71 -15.77
N MET A 79 -23.05 -10.10 -16.22
CA MET A 79 -21.99 -10.81 -16.95
C MET A 79 -20.77 -11.01 -16.06
N HIS A 80 -20.16 -12.19 -16.16
CA HIS A 80 -18.87 -12.48 -15.54
C HIS A 80 -17.75 -12.13 -16.54
N GLY A 81 -16.75 -11.35 -16.11
CA GLY A 81 -15.60 -10.94 -16.94
C GLY A 81 -14.64 -12.06 -17.37
N GLY A 82 -15.06 -13.32 -17.24
CA GLY A 82 -14.23 -14.49 -17.49
C GLY A 82 -13.10 -14.69 -16.49
N ASN A 83 -12.24 -15.67 -16.80
CA ASN A 83 -11.05 -16.05 -16.05
C ASN A 83 -9.83 -15.74 -16.90
N ASN A 84 -8.94 -14.87 -16.44
CA ASN A 84 -7.63 -14.72 -17.07
C ASN A 84 -6.76 -15.94 -16.74
N ASP A 85 -6.65 -16.86 -17.71
CA ASP A 85 -5.82 -18.07 -17.67
C ASP A 85 -4.54 -17.95 -18.53
N ILE A 86 -4.29 -16.78 -19.13
CA ILE A 86 -3.11 -16.52 -19.95
C ILE A 86 -1.96 -16.07 -19.04
N ALA A 87 -0.95 -16.92 -18.91
CA ALA A 87 0.19 -16.65 -18.03
C ALA A 87 1.10 -15.55 -18.58
N GLY A 88 1.36 -14.52 -17.76
CA GLY A 88 2.28 -13.43 -18.11
C GLY A 88 1.73 -12.46 -19.15
N LEU A 89 0.41 -12.46 -19.37
CA LEU A 89 -0.24 -11.51 -20.26
C LEU A 89 0.02 -10.09 -19.76
N THR A 90 0.49 -9.22 -20.65
CA THR A 90 0.65 -7.79 -20.40
C THR A 90 -0.41 -7.03 -21.17
N ILE A 91 -1.36 -6.37 -20.50
CA ILE A 91 -2.39 -5.57 -21.18
C ILE A 91 -2.10 -4.09 -21.03
N ASN A 92 -2.61 -3.29 -21.97
CA ASN A 92 -2.52 -1.85 -21.88
C ASN A 92 -3.58 -1.33 -20.91
N ASN A 93 -4.85 -1.28 -21.31
CA ASN A 93 -5.94 -0.85 -20.42
C ASN A 93 -6.90 -1.99 -20.05
N LEU A 94 -7.57 -1.86 -18.91
CA LEU A 94 -8.70 -2.70 -18.53
C LEU A 94 -9.93 -1.83 -18.25
N THR A 95 -10.91 -1.90 -19.14
CA THR A 95 -12.18 -1.17 -18.99
C THR A 95 -13.32 -2.11 -18.59
N LEU A 96 -14.01 -1.79 -17.51
CA LEU A 96 -15.27 -2.43 -17.09
C LEU A 96 -16.43 -1.44 -17.32
N SER A 97 -17.47 -1.86 -18.05
CA SER A 97 -18.61 -0.97 -18.37
C SER A 97 -19.95 -1.68 -18.36
N GLY A 98 -21.00 -1.08 -17.79
CA GLY A 98 -22.34 -1.69 -17.71
C GLY A 98 -22.88 -1.79 -16.28
N SER A 99 -24.14 -2.17 -16.12
CA SER A 99 -24.86 -2.06 -14.84
C SER A 99 -24.54 -3.17 -13.83
N GLU A 100 -24.25 -4.39 -14.28
CA GLU A 100 -23.99 -5.55 -13.39
C GLU A 100 -22.90 -6.46 -13.98
N ILE A 101 -21.67 -6.33 -13.51
CA ILE A 101 -20.54 -7.13 -13.97
C ILE A 101 -19.81 -7.56 -12.72
N SER A 102 -19.58 -8.86 -12.56
CA SER A 102 -18.46 -9.29 -11.73
C SER A 102 -17.22 -9.13 -12.60
N GLY A 103 -16.26 -8.33 -12.15
CA GLY A 103 -15.01 -8.13 -12.89
C GLY A 103 -14.28 -9.46 -13.12
N PRO A 104 -13.22 -9.47 -13.93
CA PRO A 104 -12.54 -10.69 -14.29
C PRO A 104 -11.94 -11.37 -13.05
N ASP A 105 -11.95 -12.70 -13.10
CA ASP A 105 -11.18 -13.53 -12.19
C ASP A 105 -9.76 -13.65 -12.75
N ILE A 106 -8.81 -13.02 -12.09
CA ILE A 106 -7.39 -13.15 -12.44
C ILE A 106 -6.90 -14.45 -11.80
N THR A 107 -6.58 -15.45 -12.64
CA THR A 107 -6.12 -16.77 -12.17
C THR A 107 -4.64 -17.00 -12.48
N ALA A 108 -4.10 -16.31 -13.47
CA ALA A 108 -2.67 -16.22 -13.77
C ALA A 108 -2.15 -14.78 -13.58
N THR A 109 -0.83 -14.61 -13.41
CA THR A 109 -0.22 -13.27 -13.31
C THR A 109 -0.61 -12.40 -14.51
N LEU A 110 -1.05 -11.18 -14.22
CA LEU A 110 -1.43 -10.16 -15.19
C LEU A 110 -0.55 -8.91 -14.98
N GLU A 111 0.07 -8.44 -16.03
CA GLU A 111 0.79 -7.16 -16.06
C GLU A 111 -0.09 -6.09 -16.73
N ILE A 112 -0.07 -4.86 -16.20
CA ILE A 112 -0.86 -3.74 -16.72
C ILE A 112 0.05 -2.52 -16.92
N THR A 113 0.05 -1.95 -18.13
CA THR A 113 0.82 -0.74 -18.49
C THR A 113 -0.03 0.53 -18.55
N GLY A 114 -1.35 0.44 -18.37
CA GLY A 114 -2.28 1.56 -18.49
C GLY A 114 -3.38 1.51 -17.45
N ASP A 115 -4.43 2.31 -17.65
CA ASP A 115 -5.44 2.54 -16.63
C ASP A 115 -6.42 1.37 -16.49
N ILE A 116 -6.92 1.20 -15.27
CA ILE A 116 -8.06 0.34 -14.97
C ILE A 116 -9.26 1.25 -14.71
N VAL A 117 -10.23 1.21 -15.61
CA VAL A 117 -11.36 2.13 -15.59
C VAL A 117 -12.65 1.34 -15.43
N ASN A 118 -13.40 1.62 -14.37
CA ASN A 118 -14.77 1.17 -14.23
C ASN A 118 -15.74 2.34 -14.41
N THR A 119 -16.54 2.28 -15.48
CA THR A 119 -17.63 3.23 -15.76
C THR A 119 -19.00 2.71 -15.36
N GLY A 120 -19.09 1.47 -14.86
CA GLY A 120 -20.31 0.80 -14.44
C GLY A 120 -20.61 0.86 -12.95
N THR A 121 -21.78 0.36 -12.55
CA THR A 121 -22.22 0.28 -11.14
C THR A 121 -21.67 -0.99 -10.45
N HIS A 122 -21.02 -0.82 -9.29
CA HIS A 122 -20.52 -1.86 -8.37
C HIS A 122 -19.70 -3.01 -9.00
N LYS A 123 -18.39 -2.81 -9.20
CA LYS A 123 -17.52 -3.82 -9.82
C LYS A 123 -16.34 -4.19 -8.92
N THR A 124 -16.07 -5.48 -8.86
CA THR A 124 -14.92 -6.05 -8.15
C THR A 124 -14.05 -6.80 -9.16
N ILE A 125 -12.75 -6.55 -9.18
CA ILE A 125 -11.77 -7.44 -9.83
C ILE A 125 -11.35 -8.48 -8.78
N SER A 126 -11.39 -9.77 -9.13
CA SER A 126 -11.09 -10.84 -8.18
C SER A 126 -9.76 -11.52 -8.51
N LEU A 127 -8.83 -11.61 -7.57
CA LEU A 127 -7.59 -12.38 -7.72
C LEU A 127 -7.74 -13.75 -7.03
N LYS A 128 -8.02 -14.79 -7.81
CA LYS A 128 -8.60 -16.06 -7.32
C LYS A 128 -7.61 -17.11 -6.81
N THR A 129 -6.32 -16.83 -6.78
CA THR A 129 -5.36 -17.80 -6.21
C THR A 129 -4.33 -17.09 -5.36
N ALA A 130 -3.83 -17.79 -4.33
CA ALA A 130 -2.77 -17.31 -3.46
C ALA A 130 -1.47 -16.93 -4.20
N SER A 131 -1.28 -17.41 -5.43
CA SER A 131 -0.13 -17.11 -6.28
C SER A 131 -0.41 -16.04 -7.34
N THR A 132 -1.66 -15.58 -7.46
CA THR A 132 -2.02 -14.58 -8.46
C THR A 132 -1.49 -13.22 -8.05
N SER A 133 -0.81 -12.56 -8.99
CA SER A 133 -0.36 -11.17 -8.82
C SER A 133 -0.90 -10.32 -9.97
N LEU A 134 -1.42 -9.14 -9.64
CA LEU A 134 -1.56 -8.04 -10.57
C LEU A 134 -0.29 -7.18 -10.46
N ILE A 135 0.49 -7.08 -11.52
CA ILE A 135 1.78 -6.37 -11.52
C ILE A 135 1.62 -5.07 -12.33
N LEU A 136 2.06 -3.95 -11.76
CA LEU A 136 2.12 -2.69 -12.50
C LEU A 136 3.38 -2.67 -13.36
N ALA A 137 3.22 -2.41 -14.65
CA ALA A 137 4.31 -2.24 -15.60
C ALA A 137 4.49 -0.76 -16.03
N ASP A 138 3.55 0.10 -15.63
CA ASP A 138 3.66 1.56 -15.66
C ASP A 138 2.89 2.16 -14.47
N ASP A 139 2.88 3.49 -14.36
CA ASP A 139 1.97 4.20 -13.47
C ASP A 139 0.50 3.96 -13.90
N VAL A 140 -0.31 3.45 -12.98
CA VAL A 140 -1.70 3.06 -13.24
C VAL A 140 -2.66 3.91 -12.42
N GLN A 141 -3.65 4.49 -13.08
CA GLN A 141 -4.83 5.02 -12.42
C GLN A 141 -5.94 3.97 -12.38
N MET A 142 -6.57 3.88 -11.22
CA MET A 142 -7.69 3.02 -10.94
C MET A 142 -8.91 3.84 -10.58
N GLN A 143 -9.97 3.63 -11.34
CA GLN A 143 -11.22 4.35 -11.15
C GLN A 143 -12.37 3.38 -10.90
N GLY A 144 -12.99 3.43 -9.72
CA GLY A 144 -14.34 2.88 -9.57
C GLY A 144 -14.52 1.44 -9.14
N PHE A 145 -13.50 0.73 -8.67
CA PHE A 145 -13.64 -0.69 -8.34
C PHE A 145 -12.99 -1.10 -7.02
N SER A 146 -13.51 -2.18 -6.45
CA SER A 146 -12.90 -2.90 -5.34
C SER A 146 -12.04 -4.05 -5.86
N PHE A 147 -11.08 -4.48 -5.05
CA PHE A 147 -10.38 -5.74 -5.27
C PHE A 147 -10.83 -6.79 -4.28
N GLY A 148 -11.35 -7.88 -4.83
CA GLY A 148 -11.49 -9.15 -4.16
C GLY A 148 -10.28 -10.02 -4.48
N GLY A 149 -10.04 -11.02 -3.65
CA GLY A 149 -8.96 -11.95 -3.87
C GLY A 149 -8.76 -12.85 -2.67
N ASP A 150 -8.22 -14.03 -2.98
CA ASP A 150 -7.94 -15.07 -2.02
C ASP A 150 -6.70 -14.73 -1.19
N ALA A 151 -6.58 -15.35 -0.01
CA ALA A 151 -5.41 -15.16 0.84
C ALA A 151 -4.12 -15.48 0.08
N GLY A 152 -3.19 -14.52 0.03
CA GLY A 152 -1.92 -14.63 -0.69
C GLY A 152 -1.89 -13.91 -2.05
N ALA A 153 -3.06 -13.65 -2.65
CA ALA A 153 -3.13 -12.81 -3.85
C ALA A 153 -2.61 -11.39 -3.55
N ASN A 154 -2.00 -10.76 -4.55
CA ASN A 154 -1.39 -9.44 -4.35
C ASN A 154 -1.47 -8.52 -5.57
N ILE A 155 -1.32 -7.22 -5.29
CA ILE A 155 -1.05 -6.16 -6.27
C ILE A 155 0.40 -5.73 -6.04
N ASN A 156 1.28 -5.97 -7.01
CA ASN A 156 2.69 -5.61 -6.94
C ASN A 156 2.93 -4.28 -7.65
N LEU A 157 3.36 -3.27 -6.90
CA LEU A 157 3.62 -1.93 -7.42
C LEU A 157 4.83 -1.88 -8.36
N ASN A 158 5.78 -2.80 -8.24
CA ASN A 158 6.90 -3.00 -9.17
C ASN A 158 7.68 -1.73 -9.61
N GLY A 159 7.79 -0.75 -8.71
CA GLY A 159 8.47 0.53 -8.92
C GLY A 159 7.57 1.67 -9.38
N HIS A 160 6.28 1.40 -9.61
CA HIS A 160 5.33 2.33 -10.23
C HIS A 160 4.34 2.93 -9.23
N LYS A 161 3.59 3.93 -9.71
CA LYS A 161 2.53 4.62 -8.98
C LYS A 161 1.17 3.98 -9.25
N LEU A 162 0.48 3.60 -8.18
CA LEU A 162 -0.93 3.24 -8.19
C LEU A 162 -1.77 4.42 -7.71
N THR A 163 -2.64 4.97 -8.54
CA THR A 163 -3.54 6.09 -8.16
C THR A 163 -4.98 5.63 -8.09
N ILE A 164 -5.63 5.74 -6.93
CA ILE A 164 -7.05 5.44 -6.74
C ILE A 164 -7.86 6.73 -6.85
N VAL A 165 -8.85 6.74 -7.73
CA VAL A 165 -9.78 7.86 -7.93
C VAL A 165 -11.25 7.43 -7.89
N ASP A 166 -12.14 8.37 -7.59
CA ASP A 166 -13.59 8.15 -7.63
C ASP A 166 -14.06 7.84 -9.08
N ALA A 167 -14.94 6.85 -9.25
CA ALA A 167 -15.61 6.64 -10.55
C ALA A 167 -16.66 7.66 -10.89
N ASN A 168 -17.38 8.15 -9.88
CA ASN A 168 -18.49 9.05 -10.09
C ASN A 168 -18.67 9.95 -8.86
N PRO A 169 -18.43 11.26 -8.99
CA PRO A 169 -18.61 12.19 -7.88
C PRO A 169 -20.07 12.29 -7.41
N ALA A 170 -21.05 11.80 -8.19
CA ALA A 170 -22.46 11.82 -7.80
C ALA A 170 -22.85 10.70 -6.81
N ASN A 171 -22.05 9.63 -6.70
CA ASN A 171 -22.33 8.51 -5.80
C ASN A 171 -21.69 8.77 -4.44
N ASN A 172 -22.46 9.36 -3.53
CA ASN A 172 -21.92 9.93 -2.31
C ASN A 172 -21.28 8.94 -1.32
N HIS A 173 -21.40 7.61 -1.46
CA HIS A 173 -20.78 6.66 -0.53
C HIS A 173 -20.34 5.38 -1.25
N MET A 174 -19.14 5.40 -1.83
CA MET A 174 -18.49 4.17 -2.27
C MET A 174 -17.57 3.62 -1.16
N ILE A 175 -17.47 2.30 -1.07
CA ILE A 175 -16.45 1.61 -0.27
C ILE A 175 -15.56 0.86 -1.26
N PHE A 176 -14.29 1.22 -1.33
CA PHE A 176 -13.28 0.45 -2.04
C PHE A 176 -12.57 -0.48 -1.10
N SER A 177 -12.78 -1.78 -1.28
CA SER A 177 -12.17 -2.82 -0.46
C SER A 177 -10.98 -3.44 -1.17
N PHE A 178 -9.89 -3.65 -0.44
CA PHE A 178 -8.71 -4.41 -0.87
C PHE A 178 -8.58 -5.64 0.01
N THR A 179 -8.90 -6.82 -0.53
CA THR A 179 -8.53 -8.08 0.13
C THR A 179 -7.16 -8.61 -0.30
N PRO A 180 -6.66 -8.44 -1.55
CA PRO A 180 -5.26 -8.73 -1.87
C PRO A 180 -4.33 -7.77 -1.14
N SER A 181 -3.13 -8.23 -0.79
CA SER A 181 -2.11 -7.33 -0.25
C SER A 181 -1.46 -6.51 -1.36
N ILE A 182 -1.02 -5.30 -1.04
CA ILE A 182 -0.18 -4.46 -1.89
C ILE A 182 1.27 -4.73 -1.52
N THR A 183 2.10 -5.01 -2.52
CA THR A 183 3.50 -5.44 -2.38
C THR A 183 4.42 -4.68 -3.34
N GLY A 184 5.74 -4.95 -3.25
CA GLY A 184 6.73 -4.33 -4.15
C GLY A 184 7.20 -2.94 -3.70
N ASN A 185 8.03 -2.29 -4.51
CA ASN A 185 8.37 -0.88 -4.30
C ASN A 185 7.45 0.00 -5.13
N GLY A 186 7.15 1.23 -4.72
CA GLY A 186 6.37 2.15 -5.56
C GLY A 186 5.67 3.26 -4.78
N GLN A 187 4.60 3.78 -5.36
CA GLN A 187 3.78 4.81 -4.73
C GLN A 187 2.31 4.42 -4.76
N LEU A 188 1.62 4.57 -3.63
CA LEU A 188 0.17 4.50 -3.55
C LEU A 188 -0.40 5.91 -3.37
N VAL A 189 -1.23 6.37 -4.31
CA VAL A 189 -1.94 7.65 -4.22
C VAL A 189 -3.42 7.39 -4.07
N ILE A 190 -4.04 8.00 -3.06
CA ILE A 190 -5.48 7.96 -2.81
C ILE A 190 -6.03 9.37 -3.03
N ASN A 191 -6.84 9.52 -4.08
CA ASN A 191 -7.51 10.77 -4.46
C ASN A 191 -8.99 10.48 -4.79
N ALA A 192 -9.72 10.06 -3.76
CA ALA A 192 -11.08 9.53 -3.86
C ALA A 192 -11.99 10.24 -2.84
N PRO A 193 -12.27 11.56 -3.01
CA PRO A 193 -12.90 12.41 -1.99
C PRO A 193 -14.24 11.89 -1.47
N ASN A 194 -14.99 11.14 -2.28
CA ASN A 194 -16.31 10.61 -1.92
C ASN A 194 -16.29 9.14 -1.50
N THR A 195 -15.11 8.55 -1.41
CA THR A 195 -14.95 7.12 -1.18
C THR A 195 -14.24 6.85 0.15
N THR A 196 -14.72 5.81 0.82
CA THR A 196 -14.02 5.14 1.90
C THR A 196 -13.14 4.04 1.33
N ILE A 197 -11.83 4.05 1.65
CA ILE A 197 -10.91 2.97 1.27
C ILE A 197 -10.77 2.00 2.45
N MET A 198 -10.92 0.70 2.23
CA MET A 198 -10.74 -0.35 3.23
C MET A 198 -9.66 -1.33 2.80
N PHE A 199 -8.68 -1.56 3.67
CA PHE A 199 -7.67 -2.62 3.49
C PHE A 199 -7.96 -3.75 4.48
N PHE A 200 -8.08 -4.99 3.99
CA PHE A 200 -8.37 -6.17 4.80
C PHE A 200 -7.15 -7.07 5.00
N THR A 201 -6.04 -6.78 4.34
CA THR A 201 -4.79 -7.53 4.52
C THR A 201 -3.63 -6.59 4.80
N ALA A 202 -2.62 -7.13 5.49
CA ALA A 202 -1.38 -6.41 5.73
C ALA A 202 -0.63 -6.24 4.41
N ASN A 203 -0.18 -5.03 4.16
CA ASN A 203 0.56 -4.66 2.97
C ASN A 203 2.07 -4.73 3.25
N THR A 204 2.89 -5.03 2.25
CA THR A 204 4.35 -5.15 2.40
C THR A 204 5.12 -4.27 1.44
N TYR A 205 4.45 -3.35 0.75
CA TYR A 205 5.11 -2.45 -0.18
C TYR A 205 5.98 -1.40 0.53
N SER A 206 6.98 -0.90 -0.19
CA SER A 206 7.84 0.21 0.22
C SER A 206 7.64 1.43 -0.69
N GLY A 207 8.15 2.59 -0.27
CA GLY A 207 8.11 3.82 -1.05
C GLY A 207 7.23 4.86 -0.37
N SER A 208 6.17 5.35 -1.03
CA SER A 208 5.31 6.39 -0.46
C SER A 208 3.82 6.10 -0.58
N THR A 209 3.06 6.59 0.39
CA THR A 209 1.60 6.62 0.38
C THR A 209 1.15 8.07 0.49
N ILE A 210 0.37 8.56 -0.47
CA ILE A 210 -0.14 9.93 -0.48
C ILE A 210 -1.66 9.87 -0.47
N ILE A 211 -2.29 10.40 0.57
CA ILE A 211 -3.74 10.46 0.70
C ILE A 211 -4.14 11.92 0.53
N THR A 212 -4.59 12.30 -0.67
CA THR A 212 -4.91 13.71 -1.01
C THR A 212 -6.37 14.06 -0.82
N ALA A 213 -7.26 13.07 -0.97
CA ALA A 213 -8.69 13.23 -0.76
C ALA A 213 -9.31 11.86 -0.44
N SER A 214 -10.08 11.78 0.64
CA SER A 214 -10.93 10.61 0.94
C SER A 214 -11.95 10.95 2.01
N LYS A 215 -13.15 10.36 1.96
CA LYS A 215 -14.07 10.39 3.12
C LYS A 215 -13.48 9.67 4.33
N GLY A 216 -12.70 8.64 4.07
CA GLY A 216 -11.96 7.92 5.07
C GLY A 216 -11.06 6.88 4.44
N VAL A 217 -9.83 6.77 4.91
CA VAL A 217 -9.06 5.54 4.72
C VAL A 217 -9.16 4.74 6.01
N MET A 218 -9.70 3.54 5.91
CA MET A 218 -9.95 2.57 6.99
C MET A 218 -9.09 1.32 6.79
N PRO A 219 -7.87 1.34 7.31
CA PRO A 219 -7.09 0.13 7.49
C PRO A 219 -7.84 -0.77 8.50
N SER A 220 -8.34 -1.93 8.07
CA SER A 220 -8.86 -2.99 8.95
C SER A 220 -7.77 -4.02 9.23
N THR A 221 -7.34 -4.12 10.48
CA THR A 221 -6.50 -5.25 10.91
C THR A 221 -7.41 -6.46 11.09
N SER A 222 -7.68 -7.24 10.04
CA SER A 222 -8.14 -8.62 10.27
C SER A 222 -6.91 -9.52 10.43
N GLY A 223 -6.68 -10.00 11.65
CA GLY A 223 -5.58 -10.84 12.09
C GLY A 223 -4.94 -10.34 13.39
N THR A 224 -4.49 -11.28 14.24
CA THR A 224 -3.78 -11.01 15.50
C THR A 224 -2.35 -10.50 15.29
N SER A 225 -2.15 -9.43 14.54
CA SER A 225 -0.81 -8.88 14.31
C SER A 225 -0.38 -7.96 15.46
N THR A 226 0.88 -8.10 15.88
CA THR A 226 1.52 -7.24 16.88
C THR A 226 1.94 -5.87 16.33
N GLY A 227 1.66 -5.60 15.05
CA GLY A 227 2.02 -4.35 14.37
C GLY A 227 0.97 -3.91 13.34
N ILE A 228 0.95 -2.61 13.08
CA ILE A 228 0.08 -1.97 12.09
C ILE A 228 0.89 -1.81 10.80
N ASN A 229 0.94 -2.88 10.01
CA ASN A 229 1.71 -2.92 8.75
C ASN A 229 0.78 -2.73 7.54
N MET A 230 -0.07 -1.70 7.60
CA MET A 230 -1.14 -1.54 6.62
C MET A 230 -0.72 -0.73 5.40
N PHE A 231 0.39 -0.01 5.47
CA PHE A 231 0.97 0.70 4.33
C PHE A 231 2.41 0.20 4.08
N GLY A 232 2.67 -1.07 4.41
CA GLY A 232 3.99 -1.68 4.37
C GLY A 232 5.02 -0.83 5.13
N SER A 233 6.17 -0.57 4.50
CA SER A 233 7.22 0.32 5.03
C SER A 233 7.21 1.71 4.39
N SER A 234 6.12 2.11 3.74
CA SER A 234 6.03 3.39 3.04
C SER A 234 6.00 4.60 3.98
N ASP A 235 6.47 5.75 3.49
CA ASP A 235 6.22 7.05 4.11
C ASP A 235 4.82 7.54 3.75
N ILE A 236 4.04 7.95 4.73
CA ILE A 236 2.63 8.33 4.56
C ILE A 236 2.51 9.85 4.61
N THR A 237 1.90 10.44 3.60
CA THR A 237 1.48 11.86 3.60
C THR A 237 -0.03 11.94 3.57
N VAL A 238 -0.62 12.57 4.59
CA VAL A 238 -2.05 12.83 4.68
C VAL A 238 -2.28 14.29 4.33
N GLY A 239 -3.01 14.48 3.23
CA GLY A 239 -3.38 15.77 2.66
C GLY A 239 -4.29 16.59 3.56
N THR A 240 -4.58 17.80 3.10
CA THR A 240 -5.51 18.69 3.79
C THR A 240 -6.95 18.16 3.71
N ASP A 241 -7.70 18.26 4.80
CA ASP A 241 -9.12 17.84 4.87
C ASP A 241 -9.34 16.34 4.60
N VAL A 242 -8.30 15.54 4.82
CA VAL A 242 -8.35 14.08 4.70
C VAL A 242 -8.46 13.44 6.07
N ARG A 243 -9.33 12.42 6.16
CA ARG A 243 -9.45 11.57 7.34
C ARG A 243 -8.78 10.21 7.16
N LEU A 244 -7.71 9.97 7.91
CA LEU A 244 -7.15 8.63 8.10
C LEU A 244 -7.72 8.02 9.39
N SER A 245 -8.56 6.98 9.26
CA SER A 245 -9.17 6.30 10.41
C SER A 245 -8.60 4.90 10.57
N ILE A 246 -7.95 4.57 11.68
CA ILE A 246 -7.36 3.25 11.91
C ILE A 246 -8.27 2.43 12.79
N ASP A 247 -8.68 1.28 12.26
CA ASP A 247 -9.41 0.28 13.01
C ASP A 247 -8.42 -0.59 13.80
N LEU A 248 -8.53 -0.55 15.13
CA LEU A 248 -7.71 -1.33 16.06
C LEU A 248 -8.46 -2.54 16.63
N THR A 249 -9.59 -2.93 16.01
CA THR A 249 -10.49 -4.00 16.46
C THR A 249 -9.79 -5.34 16.74
N GLU A 250 -8.72 -5.68 16.02
CA GLU A 250 -8.00 -6.95 16.24
C GLU A 250 -6.55 -6.76 16.69
N VAL A 251 -6.16 -5.52 16.98
CA VAL A 251 -4.82 -5.18 17.45
C VAL A 251 -4.66 -5.62 18.91
N SER A 252 -3.48 -6.17 19.23
CA SER A 252 -3.07 -6.48 20.60
C SER A 252 -2.47 -5.26 21.30
N THR A 253 -2.64 -5.14 22.62
CA THR A 253 -1.98 -4.11 23.44
C THR A 253 -0.46 -4.10 23.22
N GLY A 254 0.13 -2.91 23.09
CA GLY A 254 1.56 -2.71 22.85
C GLY A 254 1.95 -2.64 21.36
N ALA A 255 0.96 -2.58 20.45
CA ALA A 255 1.23 -2.41 19.04
C ALA A 255 1.94 -1.08 18.74
N THR A 256 2.83 -1.12 17.76
CA THR A 256 3.56 0.06 17.30
C THR A 256 3.29 0.28 15.81
N TRP A 257 3.09 1.54 15.43
CA TRP A 257 3.06 1.97 14.04
C TRP A 257 4.41 2.57 13.67
N SER A 258 5.11 1.96 12.72
CA SER A 258 6.49 2.32 12.36
C SER A 258 6.61 3.28 11.17
N ASN A 259 5.59 3.42 10.31
CA ASN A 259 5.63 4.33 9.17
C ASN A 259 5.89 5.78 9.61
N ASN A 260 6.65 6.54 8.82
CA ASN A 260 6.70 7.98 8.99
C ASN A 260 5.40 8.57 8.45
N ILE A 261 4.76 9.45 9.21
CA ILE A 261 3.47 10.06 8.85
C ILE A 261 3.64 11.57 8.84
N THR A 262 3.38 12.20 7.70
CA THR A 262 3.32 13.66 7.57
C THR A 262 1.86 14.09 7.46
N LEU A 263 1.41 14.96 8.36
CA LEU A 263 0.04 15.49 8.35
C LEU A 263 0.06 16.94 7.83
N LEU A 264 -0.62 17.19 6.72
CA LEU A 264 -0.67 18.50 6.07
C LEU A 264 -1.80 19.41 6.59
N GLY A 265 -2.78 18.89 7.33
CA GLY A 265 -3.75 19.69 8.13
C GLY A 265 -5.22 19.52 7.81
N SER A 266 -6.06 20.34 8.44
CA SER A 266 -7.36 20.70 7.88
C SER A 266 -7.20 22.03 7.12
N GLY A 267 -7.65 22.09 5.87
CA GLY A 267 -7.67 23.31 5.07
C GLY A 267 -8.62 24.37 5.62
N SER A 268 -9.54 23.99 6.52
CA SER A 268 -10.31 24.96 7.30
C SER A 268 -9.50 25.45 8.51
N GLU A 269 -9.03 26.70 8.45
CA GLU A 269 -8.56 27.45 9.64
C GLU A 269 -9.71 27.67 10.64
N ASP A 270 -10.96 27.59 10.17
CA ASP A 270 -12.16 27.66 10.98
C ASP A 270 -12.45 26.32 11.66
N PHE A 271 -11.91 26.14 12.87
CA PHE A 271 -12.39 25.11 13.79
C PHE A 271 -13.84 25.37 14.27
N GLY A 272 -14.45 26.51 13.89
CA GLY A 272 -15.70 27.04 14.47
C GLY A 272 -17.00 26.37 14.03
N THR A 273 -17.07 25.71 12.88
CA THR A 273 -18.27 24.96 12.45
C THR A 273 -18.01 23.46 12.49
N TRP A 274 -18.19 22.90 13.68
CA TRP A 274 -17.96 21.50 14.06
C TRP A 274 -18.92 20.51 13.40
N THR A 275 -18.85 20.33 12.08
CA THR A 275 -19.39 19.12 11.45
C THR A 275 -18.40 17.99 11.63
N GLN A 276 -18.89 16.79 11.95
CA GLN A 276 -18.17 15.63 12.51
C GLN A 276 -17.04 15.02 11.64
N ASP A 277 -16.64 15.65 10.54
CA ASP A 277 -15.97 14.95 9.44
C ASP A 277 -14.48 15.29 9.23
N TYR A 278 -13.91 16.29 9.92
CA TYR A 278 -12.55 16.79 9.64
C TYR A 278 -11.51 16.38 10.68
N TYR A 279 -11.25 15.07 10.84
CA TYR A 279 -10.12 14.59 11.64
C TYR A 279 -8.96 14.26 10.73
N SER A 280 -7.73 14.67 11.06
CA SER A 280 -6.54 14.23 10.32
C SER A 280 -6.22 12.76 10.62
N LEU A 281 -6.37 12.34 11.89
CA LEU A 281 -6.13 10.98 12.34
C LEU A 281 -7.17 10.54 13.37
N ASN A 282 -7.75 9.36 13.19
CA ASN A 282 -8.79 8.84 14.07
C ASN A 282 -8.53 7.36 14.39
N PHE A 283 -8.27 7.04 15.66
CA PHE A 283 -8.13 5.65 16.12
C PHE A 283 -9.47 5.18 16.67
N PHE A 284 -9.97 4.03 16.22
CA PHE A 284 -11.22 3.49 16.73
C PHE A 284 -11.14 1.97 16.89
N GLU A 285 -12.09 1.42 17.64
CA GLU A 285 -12.20 0.01 17.94
C GLU A 285 -13.69 -0.35 17.95
N TYR A 286 -14.02 -1.54 17.46
CA TYR A 286 -15.37 -2.09 17.50
C TYR A 286 -15.35 -3.61 17.78
N PRO A 287 -16.17 -4.16 18.70
CA PRO A 287 -17.05 -3.47 19.64
C PRO A 287 -16.25 -2.90 20.83
N GLN A 288 -16.77 -1.84 21.45
CA GLN A 288 -16.13 -1.09 22.57
C GLN A 288 -16.07 -1.86 23.91
N THR A 289 -16.03 -3.20 23.90
CA THR A 289 -16.00 -4.04 25.10
C THR A 289 -14.63 -4.66 25.36
N ARG A 290 -13.61 -4.36 24.55
CA ARG A 290 -12.28 -4.96 24.73
C ARG A 290 -11.50 -4.26 25.85
N PRO A 291 -10.51 -4.94 26.44
CA PRO A 291 -9.54 -4.30 27.32
C PRO A 291 -8.82 -3.14 26.62
N LEU A 292 -8.27 -2.23 27.41
CA LEU A 292 -7.51 -1.07 26.93
C LEU A 292 -6.41 -1.50 25.94
N VAL A 293 -6.47 -0.96 24.73
CA VAL A 293 -5.46 -1.13 23.69
C VAL A 293 -4.49 0.05 23.76
N GLU A 294 -3.24 -0.22 24.09
CA GLU A 294 -2.17 0.77 24.04
C GLU A 294 -1.46 0.68 22.68
N ILE A 295 -1.35 1.81 21.99
CA ILE A 295 -0.67 1.95 20.69
C ILE A 295 0.40 3.04 20.76
N SER A 296 1.57 2.78 20.17
CA SER A 296 2.62 3.79 19.98
C SER A 296 2.71 4.26 18.52
N VAL A 297 2.68 5.57 18.31
CA VAL A 297 2.78 6.20 16.97
C VAL A 297 3.86 7.30 17.00
N PRO A 298 5.15 6.92 17.02
CA PRO A 298 6.22 7.87 17.31
C PRO A 298 6.60 8.77 16.14
N ASN A 299 6.35 8.34 14.90
CA ASN A 299 6.94 8.95 13.71
C ASN A 299 6.00 9.92 12.99
N ILE A 300 5.24 10.74 13.73
CA ILE A 300 4.38 11.77 13.12
C ILE A 300 5.12 13.09 13.01
N THR A 301 5.04 13.72 11.84
CA THR A 301 5.49 15.08 11.57
C THR A 301 4.27 15.94 11.26
N LEU A 302 4.09 17.01 12.03
CA LEU A 302 3.05 18.00 11.79
C LEU A 302 3.57 19.07 10.82
N SER A 303 2.81 19.35 9.77
CA SER A 303 3.06 20.45 8.84
C SER A 303 2.02 21.56 8.94
N SER A 304 1.08 21.41 9.87
CA SER A 304 0.03 22.36 10.22
C SER A 304 -0.65 21.92 11.54
N ASN A 305 -1.62 22.69 12.01
CA ASN A 305 -2.45 22.28 13.14
C ASN A 305 -3.33 21.10 12.72
N VAL A 306 -3.39 20.08 13.59
CA VAL A 306 -4.11 18.84 13.30
C VAL A 306 -5.13 18.51 14.38
N ARG A 307 -6.09 17.66 14.04
CA ARG A 307 -7.01 17.05 15.00
C ARG A 307 -6.79 15.54 15.04
N LEU A 308 -6.61 15.03 16.26
CA LEU A 308 -6.41 13.61 16.56
C LEU A 308 -7.59 13.13 17.40
N ASN A 309 -8.19 11.99 17.05
CA ASN A 309 -9.28 11.38 17.80
C ASN A 309 -8.96 9.93 18.18
N SER A 310 -9.48 9.48 19.33
CA SER A 310 -9.27 8.14 19.85
C SER A 310 -10.60 7.55 20.35
N GLY A 311 -10.77 6.24 20.19
CA GLY A 311 -11.88 5.49 20.77
C GLY A 311 -11.78 5.38 22.29
N THR A 312 -12.88 4.96 22.91
CA THR A 312 -13.05 4.88 24.37
C THR A 312 -12.04 3.99 25.08
N ASN A 313 -11.59 2.92 24.43
CA ASN A 313 -10.67 1.91 24.99
C ASN A 313 -9.30 1.91 24.33
N ILE A 314 -8.92 3.00 23.66
CA ILE A 314 -7.62 3.12 23.03
C ILE A 314 -6.80 4.17 23.78
N LEU A 315 -5.56 3.84 24.13
CA LEU A 315 -4.56 4.76 24.66
C LEU A 315 -3.47 4.97 23.60
N VAL A 316 -3.31 6.19 23.12
CA VAL A 316 -2.37 6.55 22.05
C VAL A 316 -1.16 7.25 22.65
N ASN A 317 0.01 6.64 22.53
CA ASN A 317 1.29 7.23 22.87
C ASN A 317 1.90 7.92 21.64
N LEU A 318 2.11 9.22 21.75
CA LEU A 318 2.62 10.10 20.70
C LEU A 318 4.07 10.56 20.99
N ALA A 319 4.81 9.81 21.79
CA ALA A 319 6.22 10.11 22.06
C ALA A 319 7.03 10.06 20.76
N GLY A 320 7.69 11.17 20.41
CA GLY A 320 8.51 11.28 19.19
C GLY A 320 7.90 12.15 18.10
N VAL A 321 6.63 12.55 18.24
CA VAL A 321 5.96 13.42 17.27
C VAL A 321 6.68 14.77 17.14
N GLN A 322 7.02 15.12 15.90
CA GLN A 322 7.69 16.37 15.53
C GLN A 322 6.64 17.44 15.21
N SER A 323 6.52 18.44 16.08
CA SER A 323 5.45 19.44 15.95
C SER A 323 5.75 20.53 14.92
N ASN A 324 7.02 20.83 14.61
CA ASN A 324 7.44 21.90 13.70
C ASN A 324 6.79 23.27 13.95
N GLY A 325 6.47 23.58 15.21
CA GLY A 325 5.79 24.83 15.59
C GLY A 325 4.26 24.80 15.48
N PHE A 326 3.68 23.66 15.10
CA PHE A 326 2.24 23.43 15.09
C PHE A 326 1.77 22.73 16.36
N CYS A 327 0.46 22.68 16.56
CA CYS A 327 -0.17 22.02 17.69
C CYS A 327 -1.12 20.91 17.25
N ALA A 328 -1.50 20.03 18.18
CA ALA A 328 -2.52 19.03 17.95
C ALA A 328 -3.73 19.29 18.86
N GLN A 329 -4.93 19.19 18.32
CA GLN A 329 -6.15 19.12 19.12
C GLN A 329 -6.47 17.64 19.40
N TYR A 330 -6.71 17.31 20.66
CA TYR A 330 -6.98 15.95 21.12
C TYR A 330 -8.46 15.76 21.43
N GLY A 331 -9.08 14.77 20.77
CA GLY A 331 -10.48 14.40 20.97
C GLY A 331 -11.47 15.34 20.28
N TYR A 332 -12.76 15.07 20.53
CA TYR A 332 -13.91 15.83 20.02
C TYR A 332 -14.62 16.52 21.19
N ASP A 333 -14.81 17.84 21.16
CA ASP A 333 -15.52 18.60 22.20
C ASP A 333 -15.08 18.28 23.65
N GLY A 334 -13.79 17.97 23.85
CA GLY A 334 -13.22 17.58 25.14
C GLY A 334 -13.40 16.10 25.53
N MET A 335 -14.03 15.28 24.69
CA MET A 335 -14.15 13.83 24.87
C MET A 335 -12.86 13.12 24.43
N PHE A 336 -12.39 12.17 25.25
CA PHE A 336 -11.27 11.27 24.96
C PHE A 336 -9.90 11.94 24.77
N GLY A 337 -9.73 13.22 25.07
CA GLY A 337 -8.41 13.85 25.06
C GLY A 337 -7.43 13.22 26.08
N ASP A 338 -7.97 12.66 27.17
CA ASP A 338 -7.25 11.88 28.18
C ASP A 338 -6.67 10.55 27.66
N ARG A 339 -7.05 10.16 26.44
CA ARG A 339 -6.55 8.97 25.74
C ARG A 339 -5.26 9.20 24.96
N PHE A 340 -4.70 10.40 25.00
CA PHE A 340 -3.42 10.73 24.38
C PHE A 340 -2.35 10.98 25.43
N GLN A 341 -1.14 10.47 25.17
CA GLN A 341 0.02 10.63 26.06
C GLN A 341 1.26 11.05 25.28
N ASN A 342 2.14 11.82 25.93
CA ASN A 342 3.45 12.23 25.41
C ASN A 342 3.40 12.93 24.02
N GLY A 343 2.26 13.53 23.67
CA GLY A 343 2.09 14.23 22.39
C GLY A 343 2.62 15.66 22.42
N PRO A 344 2.63 16.33 21.25
CA PRO A 344 2.96 17.75 21.14
C PRO A 344 1.98 18.63 21.94
N PRO A 345 2.30 19.92 22.14
CA PRO A 345 1.40 20.86 22.80
C PRO A 345 -0.02 20.84 22.20
N ALA A 346 -1.02 20.91 23.09
CA ALA A 346 -2.41 21.00 22.67
C ALA A 346 -2.68 22.36 22.00
N CYS A 347 -3.47 22.38 20.93
CA CYS A 347 -4.01 23.63 20.40
C CYS A 347 -4.95 24.26 21.43
N MET A 348 -4.87 25.58 21.63
CA MET A 348 -5.94 26.30 22.31
C MET A 348 -7.15 26.32 21.37
N VAL A 349 -8.20 25.60 21.74
CA VAL A 349 -9.51 25.78 21.13
C VAL A 349 -10.09 27.02 21.79
N ASP A 350 -10.50 28.02 21.01
CA ASP A 350 -11.01 29.31 21.50
C ASP A 350 -11.89 29.17 22.74
N ASP A 351 -11.72 30.14 23.66
CA ASP A 351 -12.18 30.27 25.05
C ASP A 351 -13.69 30.07 25.33
N THR A 352 -14.47 29.48 24.42
CA THR A 352 -15.81 29.00 24.74
C THR A 352 -15.74 28.00 25.90
N PRO A 353 -16.31 28.33 27.06
CA PRO A 353 -16.30 27.45 28.22
C PRO A 353 -17.26 26.31 27.95
N ILE A 354 -16.80 25.28 27.23
CA ILE A 354 -17.47 24.00 27.19
C ILE A 354 -17.42 23.48 28.63
N LEU A 355 -18.60 23.18 29.18
CA LEU A 355 -18.83 22.67 30.54
C LEU A 355 -18.14 21.31 30.73
N GLY A 356 -16.83 21.33 30.93
CA GLY A 356 -16.00 20.14 31.10
C GLY A 356 -14.55 20.57 31.15
N THR A 357 -13.80 20.02 32.09
CA THR A 357 -12.35 20.24 32.22
C THR A 357 -11.69 20.15 30.85
N VAL A 358 -11.03 21.24 30.40
CA VAL A 358 -10.12 21.21 29.26
C VAL A 358 -9.28 19.94 29.37
N PRO A 359 -9.27 19.05 28.36
CA PRO A 359 -8.46 17.85 28.41
C PRO A 359 -7.05 18.30 28.77
N GLY A 360 -6.57 17.85 29.94
CA GLY A 360 -5.23 18.18 30.37
C GLY A 360 -4.29 17.87 29.23
N VAL A 361 -3.39 18.81 28.91
CA VAL A 361 -2.25 18.59 28.01
C VAL A 361 -1.80 17.13 28.16
N PRO A 362 -1.61 16.36 27.05
CA PRO A 362 -1.34 14.92 27.12
C PRO A 362 -0.44 14.67 28.29
N ASN A 363 -0.92 13.94 29.31
CA ASN A 363 -0.25 13.88 30.61
C ASN A 363 1.23 13.63 30.33
N ALA A 364 2.07 14.67 30.49
CA ALA A 364 3.49 14.56 30.28
C ALA A 364 3.92 13.59 31.35
N GLY A 365 4.04 12.32 30.99
CA GLY A 365 3.89 11.24 31.94
C GLY A 365 4.84 11.49 33.11
N ALA A 366 4.30 11.75 34.29
CA ALA A 366 4.94 11.23 35.47
C ALA A 366 4.87 9.72 35.26
N LEU A 367 5.92 9.15 34.66
CA LEU A 367 6.09 7.71 34.52
C LEU A 367 5.69 7.11 35.88
N LYS A 368 4.55 6.40 35.92
CA LYS A 368 4.24 5.59 37.08
C LYS A 368 5.36 4.57 37.15
N ASN A 369 6.35 4.83 38.00
CA ASN A 369 7.42 3.92 38.37
C ASN A 369 6.79 2.65 38.94
N ASN A 370 6.34 1.76 38.06
CA ASN A 370 6.03 0.40 38.42
C ASN A 370 7.08 -0.48 37.72
N THR A 371 7.82 -1.19 38.56
CA THR A 371 8.97 -2.05 38.26
C THR A 371 10.26 -1.34 37.83
N VAL A 372 11.04 -1.02 38.85
CA VAL A 372 12.50 -0.96 38.79
C VAL A 372 13.02 -2.27 38.14
N PHE A 373 13.35 -2.22 36.85
CA PHE A 373 14.34 -3.15 36.29
C PHE A 373 15.71 -2.67 36.79
N ILE A 374 16.22 -3.30 37.84
CA ILE A 374 17.64 -3.18 38.19
C ILE A 374 18.39 -3.86 37.04
N ALA A 375 18.89 -3.07 36.10
CA ALA A 375 19.99 -3.50 35.26
C ALA A 375 21.21 -3.68 36.17
N ILE A 376 21.43 -4.90 36.65
CA ILE A 376 22.73 -5.33 37.18
C ILE A 376 23.66 -5.43 35.95
N ALA A 377 24.17 -4.28 35.51
CA ALA A 377 25.32 -4.25 34.63
C ALA A 377 26.51 -4.76 35.45
N GLY A 378 27.05 -5.90 35.03
CA GLY A 378 28.17 -6.55 35.67
C GLY A 378 29.39 -5.65 35.73
N LEU A 379 29.73 -5.20 36.94
CA LEU A 379 31.08 -4.78 37.31
C LEU A 379 31.84 -6.01 37.83
N ALA A 380 32.24 -6.88 36.90
CA ALA A 380 33.33 -7.81 37.15
C ALA A 380 34.63 -7.11 36.77
N SER A 381 35.22 -6.37 37.71
CA SER A 381 36.57 -5.80 37.56
C SER A 381 37.24 -5.68 38.92
N VAL A 382 38.01 -6.72 39.27
CA VAL A 382 39.24 -6.70 40.08
C VAL A 382 39.18 -5.91 41.41
N LEU A 383 38.84 -6.62 42.49
CA LEU A 383 39.22 -6.24 43.85
C LEU A 383 40.10 -7.36 44.45
N LEU A 384 41.42 -7.23 44.26
CA LEU A 384 42.44 -8.01 44.95
C LEU A 384 43.26 -7.03 45.80
N ILE A 385 42.73 -6.68 46.97
CA ILE A 385 43.48 -5.98 48.02
C ILE A 385 43.35 -6.80 49.29
N GLY A 386 44.51 -7.19 49.81
CA GLY A 386 44.68 -8.19 50.85
C GLY A 386 44.12 -7.80 52.21
N LEU A 387 43.63 -8.81 52.89
CA LEU A 387 43.42 -8.80 54.33
C LEU A 387 44.46 -9.72 54.97
N GLY A 388 45.32 -9.08 55.76
CA GLY A 388 46.42 -9.71 56.46
C GLY A 388 45.96 -10.62 57.59
N ILE A 389 46.66 -11.75 57.70
CA ILE A 389 46.79 -12.52 58.94
C ILE A 389 48.12 -12.10 59.57
N ARG A 390 48.06 -11.62 60.82
CA ARG A 390 49.22 -11.19 61.61
C ARG A 390 49.36 -12.10 62.84
N LYS A 391 50.62 -12.50 63.09
CA LYS A 391 51.23 -13.07 64.32
C LYS A 391 50.96 -14.56 64.61
N GLY A 392 51.93 -15.39 64.98
CA GLY A 392 53.33 -15.16 65.35
C GLY A 392 54.05 -16.47 65.75
N MET A 393 55.19 -16.31 66.44
CA MET A 393 56.14 -17.31 66.98
C MET A 393 57.27 -17.72 66.01
N VAL A 394 58.47 -17.12 66.14
CA VAL A 394 59.60 -17.51 67.04
C VAL A 394 60.32 -18.75 66.53
N LEU A 395 61.54 -18.57 65.97
CA LEU A 395 62.69 -19.41 66.34
C LEU A 395 64.03 -18.75 65.94
N ALA A 396 65.03 -19.08 66.74
CA ALA A 396 66.28 -18.39 67.01
C ALA A 396 67.34 -18.41 65.88
N LYS A 397 68.24 -17.43 65.98
CA LYS A 397 69.62 -17.48 65.47
C LYS A 397 70.53 -17.99 66.59
N ALA A 398 71.44 -18.92 66.27
CA ALA A 398 72.82 -19.06 66.77
C ALA A 398 73.22 -20.53 67.02
N GLN A 399 74.16 -21.06 66.24
CA GLN A 399 75.56 -21.30 66.62
C GLN A 399 76.29 -22.09 65.52
N LYS A 400 77.54 -21.66 65.26
CA LYS A 400 78.67 -22.30 64.55
C LYS A 400 78.40 -23.26 63.39
#